data_AF-A0A8T5UKW2-F1
#
_entry.id   AF-A0A8T5UKW2-F1
#
_cell.length_a   1.000
_cell.length_b   1.000
_cell.length_c   1.000
_cell.angle_alpha   90.00
_cell.angle_beta   90.00
_cell.angle_gamma   90.00
#
_symmetry.space_group_name_H-M   'P 1'
#
loop_
_entity.id
_entity.type
_entity.pdbx_description
1 polymer ?
#
loop_
_entity_poly.entity_id
_entity_poly.type
_entity_poly.pdbx_seq_one_letter_code
_entity_poly.pdbx_strand_id
1 'polypeptide(L)' 'AHHAYRSKAKKWPVVRGVAMNAASHPYGGGAKQSPHKPTTTSRNAPPGRKVGQIAARRTGHQN' A
#
# COMPACT_ATOMS: atom_id res chain seq x y z
N ALA A 1 -18.87 5.29 8.88
CA ALA A 1 -18.27 4.43 7.84
C ALA A 1 -18.71 2.97 7.94
N HIS A 2 -18.67 2.35 9.13
CA HIS A 2 -19.07 0.94 9.32
C HIS A 2 -20.37 0.54 8.61
N HIS A 3 -21.50 1.21 8.86
CA HIS A 3 -22.77 0.88 8.19
C HIS A 3 -22.75 1.07 6.67
N ALA A 4 -22.00 2.04 6.16
CA ALA A 4 -21.87 2.29 4.72
C ALA A 4 -21.00 1.25 3.99
N TYR A 5 -20.07 0.60 4.70
CA TYR A 5 -19.23 -0.47 4.16
C TYR A 5 -19.74 -1.88 4.52
N ARG A 6 -20.58 -2.02 5.56
CA ARG A 6 -21.15 -3.31 6.00
C ARG A 6 -21.97 -3.99 4.91
N SER A 7 -22.70 -3.23 4.09
CA SER A 7 -23.47 -3.75 2.95
C SER A 7 -22.65 -3.95 1.68
N LYS A 8 -21.37 -3.57 1.66
CA LYS A 8 -20.50 -3.65 0.49
C LYS A 8 -19.54 -4.83 0.65
N ALA A 9 -19.27 -5.57 -0.44
CA ALA A 9 -18.25 -6.61 -0.48
C ALA A 9 -16.82 -6.00 -0.55
N LYS A 10 -16.48 -5.14 0.40
CA LYS A 10 -15.18 -4.47 0.51
C LYS A 10 -14.60 -4.72 1.89
N LYS A 11 -13.33 -5.09 1.95
CA LYS A 11 -12.61 -5.20 3.22
C LYS A 11 -12.44 -3.80 3.83
N TRP A 12 -13.05 -3.59 4.99
CA TRP A 12 -12.95 -2.35 5.75
C TRP A 12 -12.96 -2.68 7.25
N PRO A 13 -12.13 -2.02 8.09
CA PRO A 13 -11.12 -1.01 7.76
C PRO A 13 -9.89 -1.61 7.04
N VAL A 14 -9.10 -0.76 6.38
CA VAL A 14 -7.85 -1.13 5.71
C VAL A 14 -6.66 -0.66 6.56
N VAL A 15 -5.78 -1.59 6.92
CA VAL A 15 -4.55 -1.29 7.65
C VAL A 15 -3.45 -0.84 6.68
N ARG A 16 -2.67 0.18 7.05
CA ARG A 16 -1.54 0.66 6.26
C ARG A 16 -0.45 -0.43 6.19
N GLY A 17 0.08 -0.72 5.00
CA GLY A 17 1.15 -1.72 4.83
C GLY A 17 2.42 -1.44 5.64
N VAL A 18 2.73 -0.16 5.88
CA VAL A 18 3.86 0.27 6.72
C VAL A 18 3.69 -0.05 8.21
N ALA A 19 2.45 -0.28 8.65
CA ALA A 19 2.16 -0.68 10.03
C ALA A 19 2.18 -2.20 10.20
N MET A 20 2.43 -2.96 9.12
CA MET A 20 2.46 -4.41 9.15
C MET A 20 3.90 -4.93 9.36
N ASN A 21 4.04 -6.21 9.67
CA ASN A 21 5.33 -6.89 9.72
C ASN A 21 5.94 -7.07 8.32
N ALA A 22 7.26 -7.25 8.24
CA ALA A 22 7.99 -7.46 6.98
C ALA A 22 7.51 -8.69 6.21
N ALA A 23 7.04 -9.74 6.91
CA ALA A 23 6.50 -10.95 6.30
C ALA A 23 5.17 -10.72 5.56
N SER A 24 4.43 -9.67 5.92
CA SER A 24 3.05 -9.47 5.44
C SER A 24 2.91 -8.37 4.40
N HIS A 25 3.87 -7.43 4.32
CA HIS A 25 3.82 -6.35 3.33
C HIS A 25 5.23 -5.92 2.91
N PRO A 26 5.48 -5.60 1.63
CA PRO A 26 6.79 -5.12 1.15
C PRO A 26 7.32 -3.82 1.81
N TYR A 27 6.45 -3.11 2.55
CA TYR A 27 6.75 -1.87 3.26
C TYR A 27 6.68 -2.04 4.78
N GLY A 28 6.42 -3.26 5.26
CA GLY A 28 6.29 -3.57 6.67
C GLY A 28 7.64 -3.76 7.36
N GLY A 29 7.64 -3.71 8.68
CA GLY A 29 8.82 -3.82 9.53
C GLY A 29 9.57 -2.51 9.75
N GLY A 30 10.79 -2.62 10.28
CA GLY A 30 11.61 -1.49 10.72
C GLY A 30 11.26 -0.97 12.12
N ALA A 31 12.19 -0.25 12.74
CA ALA A 31 11.99 0.32 14.08
C ALA A 31 11.03 1.52 14.08
N LYS A 32 10.92 2.22 12.94
CA LYS A 32 9.99 3.33 12.71
C LYS A 32 9.22 3.07 11.42
N GLN A 33 7.96 3.47 11.39
CA GLN A 33 7.10 3.28 10.21
C GLN A 33 7.62 4.11 9.02
N SER A 34 8.26 3.44 8.06
CA SER A 34 8.61 4.01 6.77
C SER A 34 8.55 2.93 5.68
N PRO A 35 8.35 3.27 4.39
CA PRO A 35 8.30 2.26 3.33
C PRO A 35 9.64 1.56 3.05
N HIS A 36 10.76 2.09 3.56
CA HIS A 36 12.16 1.62 3.34
C HIS A 36 12.60 1.41 1.87
N LYS A 37 11.70 1.64 0.91
CA LYS A 37 11.87 1.49 -0.54
C LYS A 37 11.00 2.54 -1.25
N PRO A 38 11.33 2.94 -2.49
CA PRO A 38 10.45 3.80 -3.28
C PRO A 38 9.04 3.22 -3.38
N THR A 39 8.04 4.09 -3.30
CA THR A 39 6.63 3.68 -3.43
C THR A 39 6.19 3.56 -4.88
N THR A 40 6.99 4.00 -5.84
CA THR A 40 6.75 3.83 -7.28
C THR A 40 7.16 2.42 -7.71
N THR A 41 6.20 1.66 -8.25
CA THR A 41 6.40 0.25 -8.59
C THR A 41 6.22 0.01 -10.09
N SER A 42 7.09 -0.80 -10.70
CA SER A 42 7.01 -1.15 -12.12
C SER A 42 5.67 -1.81 -12.49
N ARG A 43 5.18 -1.55 -13.72
CA ARG A 43 4.00 -2.22 -14.30
C ARG A 43 4.16 -3.75 -14.33
N ASN A 44 5.40 -4.20 -14.52
CA ASN A 44 5.74 -5.62 -14.71
C ASN A 44 6.11 -6.33 -13.39
N ALA A 45 5.98 -5.66 -12.24
CA ALA A 45 6.21 -6.30 -10.95
C ALA A 45 5.26 -7.49 -10.75
N PRO A 46 5.69 -8.60 -10.13
CA PRO A 46 4.82 -9.75 -9.86
C PRO A 46 3.76 -9.42 -8.79
N PRO A 47 2.68 -10.21 -8.70
CA PRO A 47 1.72 -10.14 -7.59
C PRO A 47 2.44 -10.22 -6.24
N GLY A 48 1.96 -9.50 -5.23
CA GLY A 48 2.61 -9.38 -3.91
C GLY A 48 3.71 -8.31 -3.85
N ARG A 49 4.50 -8.11 -4.91
CA ARG A 49 5.46 -7.00 -5.01
C ARG A 49 4.84 -5.72 -5.60
N LYS A 50 3.78 -5.86 -6.41
CA LYS A 50 3.06 -4.75 -7.05
C LYS A 50 2.17 -3.99 -6.05
N VAL A 51 2.80 -3.18 -5.19
CA VAL A 51 2.15 -2.33 -4.18
C VAL A 51 2.59 -0.86 -4.33
N GLY A 52 1.91 0.07 -3.65
CA GLY A 52 2.21 1.50 -3.75
C GLY A 52 1.68 2.17 -5.02
N GLN A 53 2.44 3.11 -5.57
CA GLN A 53 2.12 3.88 -6.78
C GLN A 53 2.52 3.08 -8.02
N ILE A 54 1.59 2.27 -8.53
CA ILE A 54 1.84 1.33 -9.63
C ILE A 54 1.96 2.08 -10.97
N ALA A 55 3.09 1.89 -11.65
CA ALA A 55 3.42 2.47 -12.96
C ALA A 55 3.19 4.00 -13.01
N ALA A 56 3.43 4.68 -11.88
CA ALA A 56 3.22 6.10 -11.77
C ALA A 56 4.14 6.87 -12.72
N ARG A 57 3.53 7.72 -13.58
CA ARG A 57 4.26 8.61 -14.50
C ARG A 57 4.82 9.84 -13.77
N ARG A 58 4.16 10.25 -12.70
CA ARG A 58 4.55 11.35 -11.80
C ARG A 58 4.02 11.08 -10.40
N THR A 59 4.61 11.72 -9.40
CA THR A 59 4.23 11.62 -8.00
C THR A 59 4.12 13.02 -7.38
N GLY A 60 3.37 13.17 -6.29
CA GLY A 60 3.19 14.46 -5.62
C GLY A 60 1.98 15.26 -6.13
N HIS A 61 1.88 16.52 -5.70
CA HIS A 61 0.79 17.41 -6.09
C HIS A 61 0.86 17.71 -7.60
N GLN A 62 -0.30 17.89 -8.22
CA GLN A 62 -0.37 18.25 -9.62
C GLN A 62 -0.03 19.74 -9.77
N ASN A 63 1.09 20.05 -10.42
CA ASN A 63 1.28 21.38 -11.02
C ASN A 63 0.33 21.53 -12.20
#